data_AF-A0A432CY61-F1
#
_entry.id   AF-A0A432CY61-F1
#
_cell.length_a   1.000
_cell.length_b   1.000
_cell.length_c   1.000
_cell.angle_alpha   90.00
_cell.angle_beta   90.00
_cell.angle_gamma   90.00
#
_symmetry.space_group_name_H-M   'P 1'
#
loop_
_entity.id
_entity.type
_entity.pdbx_description
1 polymer ?
#
loop_
_entity_poly.entity_id
_entity_poly.type
_entity_poly.pdbx_seq_one_letter_code
_entity_poly.pdbx_strand_id
1 'polypeptide(L)'
;MKKLALIAVMCSVSFGASASADVVIPKERVVCQTEAAMKTFLARKKASNKVAKLPGECRKIDRKRRGEIKQRHKGFFEVKTTIGDTVYVDKDAVRFN
;
A
#
# COMPACT_ATOMS: atom_id res chain seq x y z
N MET A 1 10.15 -57.15 21.10
CA MET A 1 9.68 -56.86 19.72
C MET A 1 9.31 -55.40 19.62
N LYS A 2 9.91 -54.70 18.63
CA LYS A 2 9.44 -53.52 17.87
C LYS A 2 8.77 -52.38 18.68
N LYS A 3 9.53 -51.33 19.02
CA LYS A 3 9.77 -50.11 18.21
C LYS A 3 8.70 -49.03 18.44
N LEU A 4 9.09 -48.03 19.23
CA LEU A 4 8.86 -46.59 19.03
C LEU A 4 7.86 -46.23 17.91
N ALA A 5 6.67 -45.78 18.30
CA ALA A 5 5.80 -45.03 17.42
C ALA A 5 4.87 -44.17 18.26
N LEU A 6 5.17 -42.86 18.35
CA LEU A 6 4.21 -41.75 18.44
C LEU A 6 4.97 -40.43 18.57
N ILE A 7 5.76 -40.11 17.54
CA ILE A 7 6.16 -38.73 17.25
C ILE A 7 5.72 -38.48 15.81
N ALA A 8 4.51 -37.95 15.66
CA ALA A 8 4.05 -37.33 14.43
C ALA A 8 3.73 -35.87 14.76
N VAL A 9 4.82 -35.10 14.81
CA VAL A 9 4.82 -33.66 14.60
C VAL A 9 4.36 -33.39 13.16
N MET A 10 3.73 -32.22 12.92
CA MET A 10 3.24 -31.68 11.64
C MET A 10 1.78 -32.06 11.34
N CYS A 11 0.85 -31.14 11.11
CA CYS A 11 0.94 -29.83 10.50
C CYS A 11 0.11 -28.79 11.26
N SER A 12 0.76 -27.84 11.91
CA SER A 12 0.20 -26.52 12.15
C SER A 12 0.03 -25.83 10.80
N VAL A 13 -1.12 -26.06 10.15
CA VAL A 13 -1.61 -25.18 9.08
C VAL A 13 -1.98 -23.86 9.72
N SER A 14 -0.96 -23.01 9.91
CA SER A 14 -1.14 -21.59 10.11
C SER A 14 -1.71 -21.01 8.81
N PHE A 15 -3.04 -21.05 8.67
CA PHE A 15 -3.71 -20.30 7.63
C PHE A 15 -3.29 -18.85 7.78
N GLY A 16 -2.48 -18.38 6.83
CA GLY A 16 -1.99 -17.01 6.79
C GLY A 16 -3.16 -16.07 6.92
N ALA A 17 -3.04 -15.11 7.84
CA ALA A 17 -3.95 -14.00 7.97
C ALA A 17 -4.16 -13.40 6.58
N SER A 18 -5.37 -13.55 6.04
CA SER A 18 -5.79 -12.82 4.87
C SER A 18 -5.90 -11.37 5.31
N ALA A 19 -4.81 -10.61 5.14
CA ALA A 19 -4.83 -9.17 5.33
C ALA A 19 -5.90 -8.62 4.38
N SER A 20 -7.06 -8.36 4.95
CA SER A 20 -8.19 -7.69 4.33
C SER A 20 -7.64 -6.42 3.71
N ALA A 21 -7.77 -6.29 2.40
CA ALA A 21 -7.38 -5.06 1.73
C ALA A 21 -8.35 -3.94 2.15
N ASP A 22 -8.01 -3.23 3.23
CA ASP A 22 -8.80 -2.12 3.79
C ASP A 22 -8.97 -0.96 2.80
N VAL A 23 -8.10 -0.85 1.79
CA VAL A 23 -8.11 0.27 0.86
C VAL A 23 -7.90 -0.10 -0.60
N VAL A 24 -8.61 0.64 -1.45
CA VAL A 24 -8.50 0.60 -2.91
C VAL A 24 -7.98 1.95 -3.40
N ILE A 25 -6.89 1.91 -4.18
CA ILE A 25 -6.37 3.05 -4.92
C ILE A 25 -6.89 2.91 -6.37
N PRO A 26 -7.81 3.79 -6.84
CA PRO A 26 -8.30 3.77 -8.21
C PRO A 26 -7.19 4.00 -9.23
N LYS A 27 -7.42 3.60 -10.48
CA LYS A 27 -6.52 3.94 -11.59
C LYS A 27 -6.38 5.47 -11.75
N GLU A 28 -5.31 5.90 -12.43
CA GLU A 28 -4.95 7.29 -12.72
C GLU A 28 -4.62 8.16 -11.49
N ARG A 29 -4.58 7.55 -10.31
CA ARG A 29 -4.13 8.22 -9.08
C ARG A 29 -2.61 8.28 -9.02
N VAL A 30 -2.12 9.36 -8.42
CA VAL A 30 -0.69 9.55 -8.16
C VAL A 30 -0.31 8.79 -6.90
N VAL A 31 0.73 7.97 -7.00
CA VAL A 31 1.39 7.32 -5.89
C VAL A 31 2.86 7.70 -5.91
N CYS A 32 3.50 7.79 -4.75
CA CYS A 32 4.91 8.08 -4.62
C CYS A 32 5.64 6.95 -3.90
N GLN A 33 6.90 6.71 -4.25
CA GLN A 33 7.73 5.69 -3.61
C GLN A 33 8.26 6.14 -2.24
N THR A 34 8.37 7.46 -2.04
CA THR A 34 8.90 8.04 -0.80
C THR A 34 7.93 9.04 -0.17
N GLU A 35 7.97 9.14 1.16
CA GLU A 35 7.20 10.11 1.93
C GLU A 35 7.51 11.55 1.50
N ALA A 36 8.80 11.86 1.30
CA ALA A 36 9.26 13.18 0.89
C ALA A 36 8.64 13.62 -0.45
N ALA A 37 8.60 12.73 -1.44
CA ALA A 37 8.00 13.02 -2.74
C ALA A 37 6.49 13.25 -2.65
N MET A 38 5.79 12.51 -1.78
CA MET A 38 4.37 12.74 -1.52
C MET A 38 4.12 14.10 -0.86
N LYS A 39 4.93 14.49 0.12
CA LYS A 39 4.86 15.83 0.73
C LYS A 39 5.06 16.94 -0.31
N THR A 40 6.06 16.79 -1.18
CA THR A 40 6.30 17.73 -2.30
C THR A 40 5.11 17.77 -3.26
N PHE A 41 4.54 16.62 -3.62
CA PHE A 41 3.36 16.54 -4.47
C PHE A 41 2.17 17.30 -3.85
N LEU A 42 1.86 17.06 -2.57
CA LEU A 42 0.77 17.73 -1.88
C LEU A 42 0.99 19.24 -1.73
N ALA A 43 2.24 19.67 -1.48
CA ALA A 43 2.59 21.09 -1.43
C ALA A 43 2.33 21.77 -2.79
N ARG A 44 2.78 21.14 -3.90
CA ARG A 44 2.55 21.64 -5.26
C ARG A 44 1.07 21.64 -5.65
N LYS A 45 0.33 20.60 -5.25
CA LYS A 45 -1.13 20.48 -5.47
C LYS A 45 -1.89 21.63 -4.82
N LYS A 46 -1.54 22.00 -3.59
CA LYS A 46 -2.14 23.12 -2.85
C LYS A 46 -1.80 24.49 -3.44
N ALA A 47 -0.59 24.65 -3.98
CA ALA A 47 -0.13 25.88 -4.61
C ALA A 47 -0.75 26.15 -6.00
N SER A 48 -1.80 25.41 -6.39
CA SER A 48 -2.56 25.58 -7.65
C SER A 48 -1.72 25.50 -8.93
N ASN A 49 -0.54 24.88 -8.86
CA ASN A 49 0.36 24.72 -10.00
C ASN A 49 -0.14 23.56 -10.87
N LYS A 50 -1.18 23.82 -11.68
CA LYS A 50 -1.87 22.83 -12.53
C LYS A 50 -0.98 22.18 -13.60
N VAL A 51 0.27 22.63 -13.76
CA VAL A 51 1.24 22.16 -14.77
C VAL A 51 2.58 21.78 -14.13
N ALA A 52 2.63 21.48 -12.83
CA ALA A 52 3.86 20.96 -12.24
C ALA A 52 4.04 19.49 -12.63
N LYS A 53 5.15 19.17 -13.33
CA LYS A 53 5.63 17.79 -13.48
C LYS A 53 5.59 17.08 -12.12
N LEU A 54 5.16 15.83 -12.12
CA LEU A 54 5.20 15.00 -10.92
C LEU A 54 6.63 14.96 -10.38
N PRO A 55 6.83 14.96 -9.04
CA PRO A 55 8.13 14.64 -8.47
C PRO A 55 8.65 13.31 -9.05
N GLY A 56 9.96 13.16 -9.25
CA GLY A 56 10.52 11.98 -9.95
C GLY A 56 10.12 10.63 -9.34
N GLU A 57 9.99 10.60 -8.01
CA GLU A 57 9.58 9.43 -7.24
C GLU A 57 8.05 9.21 -7.21
N CYS A 58 7.28 10.03 -7.93
CA CYS A 58 5.84 9.94 -8.03
C CYS A 58 5.41 9.55 -9.45
N ARG A 59 4.43 8.64 -9.53
CA ARG A 59 3.88 8.17 -10.80
C ARG A 59 2.37 8.05 -10.72
N LYS A 60 1.69 8.16 -11.86
CA LYS A 60 0.29 7.72 -11.97
C LYS A 60 0.27 6.21 -12.13
N ILE A 61 -0.68 5.55 -11.48
CA ILE A 61 -0.90 4.11 -11.68
C ILE A 61 -1.90 3.87 -12.81
N ASP A 62 -1.58 2.97 -13.73
CA ASP A 62 -2.48 2.64 -14.85
C ASP A 62 -3.60 1.68 -14.45
N ARG A 63 -3.41 0.96 -13.35
CA ARG A 63 -4.34 -0.05 -12.83
C ARG A 63 -4.70 0.23 -11.39
N LYS A 64 -5.94 -0.13 -11.02
CA LYS A 64 -6.38 -0.11 -9.63
C LYS A 64 -5.45 -0.98 -8.77
N ARG A 65 -5.11 -0.50 -7.57
CA ARG A 65 -4.33 -1.26 -6.59
C ARG A 65 -5.16 -1.43 -5.33
N ARG A 66 -4.96 -2.56 -4.67
CA ARG A 66 -5.54 -2.86 -3.35
C ARG A 66 -4.41 -3.01 -2.37
N GLY A 67 -4.68 -2.70 -1.11
CA GLY A 67 -3.68 -2.79 -0.07
C GLY A 67 -4.25 -2.50 1.30
N GLU A 68 -3.33 -2.42 2.24
CA GLU A 68 -3.58 -2.13 3.65
C GLU A 68 -2.87 -0.82 4.01
N ILE A 69 -3.53 0.04 4.78
CA ILE A 69 -2.86 1.23 5.33
C ILE A 69 -1.91 0.77 6.43
N LYS A 70 -0.61 1.02 6.26
CA LYS A 70 0.40 0.81 7.30
C LYS A 70 0.52 2.00 8.23
N GLN A 71 0.47 3.21 7.68
CA GLN A 71 0.57 4.43 8.46
C GLN A 71 -0.32 5.55 7.88
N ARG A 72 -0.93 6.33 8.78
CA ARG A 72 -1.73 7.51 8.42
C ARG A 72 -0.95 8.79 8.71
N HIS A 73 -0.67 9.57 7.67
CA HIS A 73 -0.03 10.88 7.79
C HIS A 73 -1.05 11.99 7.54
N LYS A 74 -0.67 13.24 7.88
CA LYS A 74 -1.52 14.41 7.61
C LYS A 74 -1.58 14.68 6.09
N GLY A 75 -2.63 14.17 5.44
CA GLY A 75 -2.93 14.41 4.03
C GLY A 75 -2.60 13.26 3.08
N PHE A 76 -1.98 12.18 3.55
CA PHE A 76 -1.65 11.00 2.75
C PHE A 76 -1.54 9.75 3.63
N PHE A 77 -1.56 8.59 3.00
CA PHE A 77 -1.43 7.29 3.63
C PHE A 77 -0.23 6.54 3.08
N GLU A 78 0.46 5.80 3.94
CA GLU A 78 1.36 4.73 3.55
C GLU A 78 0.55 3.46 3.38
N VAL A 79 0.58 2.89 2.17
CA VAL A 79 -0.21 1.73 1.79
C VAL A 79 0.73 0.62 1.35
N LYS A 80 0.66 -0.52 2.03
CA LYS A 80 1.27 -1.77 1.56
C LYS A 80 0.29 -2.44 0.60
N THR A 81 0.64 -2.46 -0.66
CA THR A 81 -0.19 -3.09 -1.70
C THR A 81 -0.18 -4.61 -1.56
N THR A 82 -1.23 -5.26 -2.07
CA THR A 82 -1.36 -6.73 -2.04
C THR A 82 -0.23 -7.44 -2.81
N ILE A 83 0.44 -6.74 -3.74
CA ILE A 83 1.59 -7.28 -4.49
C ILE A 83 2.92 -7.14 -3.75
N GLY A 84 2.92 -6.55 -2.54
CA GLY A 84 4.10 -6.45 -1.68
C GLY A 84 4.75 -5.06 -1.64
N ASP A 85 4.45 -4.18 -2.60
CA ASP A 85 5.05 -2.84 -2.67
C ASP A 85 4.44 -1.91 -1.62
N THR A 86 5.27 -1.10 -0.96
CA THR A 86 4.81 0.04 -0.14
C THR A 86 4.79 1.31 -0.99
N VAL A 87 3.66 2.03 -0.96
CA VAL A 87 3.48 3.29 -1.68
C VAL A 87 2.81 4.33 -0.80
N TYR A 88 3.14 5.60 -1.06
CA TYR A 88 2.49 6.75 -0.45
C TYR A 88 1.41 7.27 -1.39
N VAL A 89 0.21 7.52 -0.88
CA VAL A 89 -0.95 7.97 -1.68
C VAL A 89 -1.71 9.08 -0.95
N ASP A 90 -2.15 10.10 -1.69
CA ASP A 90 -3.03 11.15 -1.16
C ASP A 90 -4.30 10.53 -0.52
N LYS A 91 -4.69 11.01 0.66
CA LYS A 91 -5.86 10.49 1.37
C LYS A 91 -7.14 10.58 0.53
N ASP A 92 -7.26 11.60 -0.33
CA ASP A 92 -8.43 11.84 -1.17
C ASP A 92 -8.41 10.96 -2.43
N ALA A 93 -7.31 10.25 -2.68
CA ALA A 93 -7.14 9.33 -3.78
C ALA A 93 -7.41 7.87 -3.40
N VAL A 94 -7.85 7.61 -2.16
CA VAL A 94 -8.12 6.25 -1.65
C VAL A 94 -9.61 6.06 -1.41
N ARG A 95 -10.10 4.84 -1.64
CA ARG A 95 -11.44 4.39 -1.25
C ARG A 95 -11.32 3.30 -0.20
N PHE A 96 -12.09 3.43 0.86
CA PHE A 96 -12.24 2.38 1.87
C PHE A 96 -13.27 1.38 1.37
N ASN A 97 -13.00 0.10 1.60
CA ASN A 97 -13.89 -0.98 1.20
C ASN A 97 -14.89 -1.34 2.31
#